data_AF-A0A0D6M5P8-F1
#
_entry.id   AF-A0A0D6M5P8-F1
#
_cell.length_a   1.000
_cell.length_b   1.000
_cell.length_c   1.000
_cell.angle_alpha   90.00
_cell.angle_beta   90.00
_cell.angle_gamma   90.00
#
_symmetry.space_group_name_H-M   'P 1'
#
loop_
_entity.id
_entity.type
_entity.pdbx_description
1 polymer ?
#
loop_
_entity_poly.entity_id
_entity_poly.type
_entity_poly.pdbx_seq_one_letter_code
_entity_poly.pdbx_strand_id
1 'polypeptide(L)'
;MFIWLSPFLPFSISHQLPRQDECFKWIMPYTFALCAQAMMYVVIVGDLLAAILVPLRHRLFRPLKYVVLISVPVWLYASAITIWGAASVEQKNIMFCNPPLALNGAVNRFWLYSNLAIIVIVVVLHILVWMILKKKGQQGVESYSPEDI
;
A
#
# COMPACT_ATOMS: atom_id res chain seq x y z
N MET A 1 2.13 14.53 -6.13
CA MET A 1 1.52 13.19 -6.30
C MET A 1 0.96 12.94 -7.73
N PHE A 2 1.14 13.84 -8.70
CA PHE A 2 0.68 13.66 -10.09
C PHE A 2 1.78 13.78 -11.17
N ILE A 3 3.06 13.78 -10.79
CA ILE A 3 4.19 14.06 -11.72
C ILE A 3 4.80 12.77 -12.33
N TRP A 4 4.40 11.58 -11.85
CA TRP A 4 4.96 10.30 -12.30
C TRP A 4 4.17 9.57 -13.40
N LEU A 5 3.09 10.16 -13.94
CA LEU A 5 2.37 9.57 -15.08
C LEU A 5 3.03 9.91 -16.44
N SER A 6 4.00 10.82 -16.47
CA SER A 6 4.58 11.39 -17.69
C SER A 6 5.47 10.47 -18.54
N PRO A 7 6.18 9.44 -18.03
CA PRO A 7 7.03 8.62 -18.90
C PRO A 7 6.28 7.55 -19.69
N PHE A 8 5.00 7.26 -19.37
CA PHE A 8 4.26 6.15 -19.98
C PHE A 8 3.59 6.49 -21.31
N LEU A 9 3.38 7.77 -21.63
CA LEU A 9 2.67 8.17 -22.84
C LEU A 9 3.45 8.07 -24.17
N PRO A 10 4.78 8.27 -24.25
CA PRO A 10 5.45 8.30 -25.55
C PRO A 10 5.75 6.90 -26.14
N PHE A 11 5.70 5.82 -25.35
CA PHE A 11 6.08 4.49 -25.85
C PHE A 11 4.92 3.71 -26.52
N SER A 12 3.68 4.14 -26.34
CA SER A 12 2.51 3.47 -26.93
C SER A 12 2.37 3.64 -28.46
N ILE A 13 3.31 4.33 -29.13
CA ILE A 13 3.23 4.68 -30.56
C ILE A 13 4.25 3.90 -31.43
N SER A 14 5.07 3.00 -30.88
CA SER A 14 6.00 2.20 -31.71
C SER A 14 5.46 0.79 -31.97
N HIS A 15 5.23 0.49 -33.25
CA HIS A 15 4.69 -0.75 -33.82
C HIS A 15 5.68 -1.93 -33.75
N GLN A 16 6.40 -2.06 -32.63
CA GLN A 16 7.44 -3.05 -32.36
C GLN A 16 7.09 -3.72 -31.01
N LEU A 17 6.91 -5.06 -30.97
CA LEU A 17 6.63 -5.75 -29.71
C LEU A 17 7.76 -5.46 -28.70
N PRO A 18 7.49 -4.76 -27.58
CA PRO A 18 8.52 -4.49 -26.58
C PRO A 18 8.95 -5.79 -25.93
N ARG A 19 10.27 -5.97 -25.80
CA ARG A 19 10.82 -7.10 -25.06
C ARG A 19 10.55 -6.89 -23.56
N GLN A 20 10.16 -7.97 -22.88
CA GLN A 20 9.70 -7.93 -21.48
C GLN A 20 10.76 -7.43 -20.49
N ASP A 21 12.05 -7.61 -20.80
CA ASP A 21 13.20 -7.13 -20.00
C ASP A 21 13.32 -5.61 -19.95
N GLU A 22 13.16 -4.94 -21.10
CA GLU A 22 13.20 -3.48 -21.18
C GLU A 22 11.97 -2.85 -20.51
N CYS A 23 10.77 -3.40 -20.75
CA CYS A 23 9.56 -3.00 -20.05
C CYS A 23 9.69 -3.15 -18.53
N PHE A 24 10.27 -4.26 -18.06
CA PHE A 24 10.43 -4.53 -16.65
C PHE A 24 11.32 -3.49 -15.95
N LYS A 25 12.43 -3.08 -16.57
CA LYS A 25 13.32 -2.04 -16.00
C LYS A 25 12.60 -0.72 -15.74
N TRP A 26 11.71 -0.31 -16.65
CA TRP A 26 10.93 0.93 -16.51
C TRP A 26 9.79 0.82 -15.49
N ILE A 27 9.18 -0.37 -15.38
CA ILE A 27 8.02 -0.59 -14.50
C ILE A 27 8.40 -1.04 -13.08
N MET A 28 9.65 -1.47 -12.87
CA MET A 28 10.22 -1.85 -11.58
C MET A 28 10.05 -0.75 -10.51
N PRO A 29 10.46 0.53 -10.73
CA PRO A 29 10.29 1.58 -9.72
C PRO A 29 8.81 1.87 -9.42
N TYR A 30 7.95 1.75 -10.43
CA TYR A 30 6.51 1.91 -10.26
C TYR A 30 5.91 0.78 -9.41
N THR A 31 6.31 -0.47 -9.66
CA THR A 31 5.87 -1.64 -8.89
C THR A 31 6.34 -1.57 -7.44
N PHE A 32 7.57 -1.12 -7.22
CA PHE A 32 8.11 -0.87 -5.89
C PHE A 32 7.29 0.20 -5.14
N ALA A 33 7.02 1.33 -5.79
CA ALA A 33 6.24 2.42 -5.21
C ALA A 33 4.81 1.99 -4.86
N LEU A 34 4.15 1.22 -5.73
CA LEU A 34 2.82 0.66 -5.48
C LEU A 34 2.80 -0.24 -4.23
N CYS A 35 3.75 -1.17 -4.12
CA CYS A 35 3.83 -2.08 -2.97
C CYS A 35 4.12 -1.32 -1.67
N ALA A 36 5.00 -0.32 -1.72
CA ALA A 36 5.28 0.56 -0.59
C ALA A 36 4.04 1.37 -0.18
N GLN A 37 3.31 1.92 -1.16
CA GLN A 37 2.09 2.70 -0.91
C GLN A 37 0.99 1.85 -0.26
N ALA A 38 0.76 0.62 -0.73
CA ALA A 38 -0.23 -0.30 -0.15
C ALA A 38 0.05 -0.60 1.33
N MET A 39 1.31 -0.89 1.67
CA MET A 39 1.72 -1.15 3.05
C MET A 39 1.69 0.12 3.91
N MET A 40 1.96 1.29 3.33
CA MET A 40 1.86 2.57 4.03
C MET A 40 0.43 2.86 4.51
N TYR A 41 -0.60 2.49 3.72
CA TYR A 41 -2.00 2.61 4.17
C TYR A 41 -2.29 1.76 5.40
N VAL A 42 -1.79 0.52 5.48
CA VAL A 42 -1.97 -0.34 6.67
C VAL A 42 -1.37 0.32 7.91
N VAL A 43 -0.17 0.89 7.78
CA VAL A 43 0.53 1.59 8.86
C VAL A 43 -0.26 2.80 9.35
N ILE A 44 -0.73 3.65 8.43
CA ILE A 44 -1.49 4.87 8.77
C ILE A 44 -2.78 4.52 9.52
N VAL A 45 -3.53 3.53 9.02
CA VAL A 45 -4.80 3.14 9.64
C VAL A 45 -4.57 2.45 10.98
N GLY A 46 -3.50 1.65 11.09
CA GLY A 46 -3.08 1.05 12.35
C GLY A 46 -2.69 2.09 13.40
N ASP A 47 -1.94 3.12 13.00
CA ASP A 47 -1.58 4.24 13.87
C ASP A 47 -2.81 5.02 14.33
N LEU A 48 -3.73 5.31 13.40
CA LEU A 48 -5.03 5.94 13.72
C LEU A 48 -5.84 5.09 14.71
N LEU A 49 -5.91 3.77 14.51
CA LEU A 49 -6.60 2.86 15.42
C LEU A 49 -5.94 2.86 16.82
N ALA A 50 -4.61 2.84 16.88
CA ALA A 50 -3.86 2.91 18.14
C ALA A 50 -4.09 4.24 18.88
N ALA A 51 -4.10 5.36 18.16
CA ALA A 51 -4.39 6.68 18.70
C ALA A 51 -5.81 6.78 19.31
N ILE A 52 -6.79 6.16 18.66
CA ILE A 52 -8.20 6.16 19.13
C ILE A 52 -8.39 5.23 20.34
N LEU A 53 -7.77 4.03 20.32
CA LEU A 53 -7.90 3.05 21.41
C LEU A 53 -7.14 3.47 22.67
N VAL A 54 -6.02 4.18 22.51
CA VAL A 54 -5.15 4.57 23.63
C VAL A 54 -5.05 6.11 23.70
N PRO A 55 -6.11 6.79 24.17
CA PRO A 55 -6.11 8.26 24.26
C PRO A 55 -5.09 8.82 25.27
N LEU A 56 -4.43 7.97 26.09
CA LEU A 56 -3.63 8.41 27.25
C LEU A 56 -2.20 7.86 27.36
N ARG A 57 -1.70 7.00 26.47
CA ARG A 57 -0.27 6.60 26.49
C ARG A 57 0.60 7.48 25.59
N HIS A 58 0.15 8.70 25.36
CA HIS A 58 0.72 9.71 24.48
C HIS A 58 2.00 10.41 25.01
N ARG A 59 2.73 9.85 25.98
CA ARG A 59 3.89 10.55 26.58
C ARG A 59 5.21 9.77 26.67
N LEU A 60 5.28 8.48 26.30
CA LEU A 60 6.48 7.68 26.66
C LEU A 60 7.28 7.01 25.53
N PHE A 61 6.88 7.05 24.27
CA PHE A 61 7.69 6.48 23.18
C PHE A 61 8.11 7.53 22.17
N ARG A 62 9.44 7.63 21.93
CA ARG A 62 10.02 8.51 20.90
C ARG A 62 9.35 8.18 19.55
N PRO A 63 8.57 9.10 18.95
CA PRO A 63 7.77 8.82 17.76
C PRO A 63 8.63 8.32 16.60
N LEU A 64 9.87 8.81 16.50
CA LEU A 64 10.81 8.39 15.45
C LEU A 64 11.20 6.90 15.52
N LYS A 65 11.44 6.33 16.72
CA LYS A 65 11.85 4.92 16.82
C LYS A 65 10.72 3.98 16.42
N TYR A 66 9.49 4.33 16.81
CA TYR A 66 8.29 3.58 16.48
C TYR A 66 7.97 3.61 14.97
N VAL A 67 8.05 4.80 14.36
CA VAL A 67 7.86 4.98 12.91
C VAL A 67 8.92 4.23 12.09
N VAL A 68 10.18 4.23 12.54
CA VAL A 68 11.23 3.45 11.88
C VAL A 68 10.95 1.95 12.02
N LEU A 69 10.57 1.47 13.21
CA LEU A 69 10.25 0.06 13.42
C LEU A 69 9.11 -0.43 12.53
N ILE A 70 8.08 0.40 12.33
CA ILE A 70 6.91 0.05 11.52
C ILE A 70 7.15 0.24 10.01
N SER A 71 8.09 1.08 9.61
CA SER A 71 8.45 1.20 8.20
C SER A 71 9.34 0.03 7.72
N VAL A 72 10.08 -0.64 8.60
CA VAL A 72 10.89 -1.83 8.26
C VAL A 72 10.10 -2.90 7.47
N PRO A 73 8.91 -3.37 7.90
CA PRO A 73 8.13 -4.34 7.13
C PRO A 73 7.64 -3.81 5.78
N VAL A 74 7.41 -2.49 5.63
CA VAL A 74 7.03 -1.86 4.35
C VAL A 74 8.16 -2.04 3.34
N TRP A 75 9.39 -1.68 3.73
CA TRP A 75 10.57 -1.78 2.89
C TRP A 75 10.95 -3.23 2.59
N LEU A 76 10.84 -4.13 3.58
CA LEU A 76 11.11 -5.55 3.39
C LEU A 76 10.13 -6.20 2.40
N TYR A 77 8.83 -5.93 2.55
CA TYR A 77 7.83 -6.47 1.63
C TYR A 77 8.01 -5.91 0.21
N ALA A 78 8.15 -4.59 0.06
CA ALA A 78 8.31 -3.96 -1.25
C ALA A 78 9.59 -4.42 -1.96
N SER A 79 10.71 -4.55 -1.25
CA SER A 79 11.97 -5.04 -1.82
C SER A 79 11.89 -6.53 -2.18
N ALA A 80 11.36 -7.38 -1.30
CA ALA A 80 11.23 -8.82 -1.57
C ALA A 80 10.38 -9.09 -2.82
N ILE A 81 9.22 -8.44 -2.94
CA ILE A 81 8.35 -8.57 -4.11
C ILE A 81 9.04 -8.06 -5.37
N THR A 82 9.73 -6.93 -5.29
CA THR A 82 10.40 -6.34 -6.47
C THR A 82 11.59 -7.19 -6.92
N ILE A 83 12.39 -7.73 -6.00
CA ILE A 83 13.53 -8.61 -6.30
C ILE A 83 13.03 -9.94 -6.88
N TRP A 84 11.99 -10.53 -6.28
CA TRP A 84 11.39 -11.76 -6.79
C TRP A 84 10.80 -11.55 -8.19
N GLY A 85 10.14 -10.41 -8.40
CA GLY A 85 9.65 -9.96 -9.68
C GLY A 85 10.77 -9.86 -10.73
N ALA A 86 11.90 -9.25 -10.36
CA ALA A 86 13.06 -9.08 -11.23
C ALA A 86 13.77 -10.39 -11.58
N ALA A 87 13.90 -11.31 -10.61
CA ALA A 87 14.51 -12.61 -10.81
C ALA A 87 13.67 -13.55 -11.69
N SER A 88 12.37 -13.29 -11.79
CA SER A 88 11.42 -14.15 -12.51
C SER A 88 11.04 -13.61 -13.89
N VAL A 89 11.71 -12.56 -14.38
CA VAL A 89 11.46 -12.01 -15.72
C VAL A 89 11.93 -13.00 -16.78
N GLU A 90 11.00 -13.52 -17.58
CA GLU A 90 11.32 -14.36 -18.74
C GLU A 90 11.53 -13.49 -20.00
N GLN A 91 12.33 -13.96 -20.96
CA GLN A 91 12.52 -13.29 -22.25
C GLN A 91 11.37 -13.60 -23.21
N LYS A 92 10.14 -13.20 -22.86
CA LYS A 92 8.98 -13.33 -23.76
C LYS A 92 8.62 -11.99 -24.38
N ASN A 93 8.12 -12.00 -25.60
CA ASN A 93 7.58 -10.80 -26.23
C ASN A 93 6.15 -10.60 -25.72
N ILE A 94 5.90 -9.47 -25.08
CA ILE A 94 4.58 -9.12 -24.53
C ILE A 94 3.92 -8.07 -25.44
N MET A 95 2.61 -8.23 -25.66
CA MET A 95 1.82 -7.31 -26.50
C MET A 95 1.66 -5.93 -25.86
N PHE A 96 1.69 -5.85 -24.52
CA PHE A 96 1.57 -4.62 -23.74
C PHE A 96 2.47 -4.62 -22.51
N CYS A 97 3.05 -3.47 -22.19
CA CYS A 97 3.82 -3.25 -20.95
C CYS A 97 2.86 -2.88 -19.81
N ASN A 98 2.50 -3.86 -18.97
CA ASN A 98 1.60 -3.68 -17.82
C ASN A 98 2.24 -4.32 -16.58
N PRO A 99 2.14 -3.75 -15.36
CA PRO A 99 2.80 -4.31 -14.17
C PRO A 99 2.52 -5.79 -13.90
N PRO A 100 1.27 -6.30 -14.01
CA PRO A 100 0.99 -7.72 -13.81
C PRO A 100 1.42 -8.61 -14.99
N LEU A 101 1.64 -8.04 -16.17
CA LEU A 101 2.00 -8.77 -17.39
C LEU A 101 3.52 -8.88 -17.59
N ALA A 102 4.28 -7.96 -16.99
CA ALA A 102 5.74 -8.01 -16.92
C ALA A 102 6.25 -9.09 -15.95
N LEU A 103 5.41 -9.53 -15.01
CA LEU A 103 5.72 -10.60 -14.05
C LEU A 103 5.33 -11.98 -14.61
N ASN A 104 6.13 -13.00 -14.32
CA ASN A 104 5.77 -14.38 -14.64
C ASN A 104 4.43 -14.77 -13.98
N GLY A 105 3.64 -15.64 -14.63
CA GLY A 105 2.30 -16.01 -14.19
C GLY A 105 2.22 -16.52 -12.75
N ALA A 106 3.25 -17.21 -12.26
CA ALA A 106 3.33 -17.66 -10.86
C ALA A 106 3.52 -16.51 -9.87
N VAL A 107 4.44 -15.58 -10.18
CA VAL A 107 4.75 -14.42 -9.32
C VAL A 107 3.60 -13.42 -9.37
N ASN A 108 2.99 -13.22 -10.54
CA ASN A 108 1.81 -12.37 -10.69
C ASN A 108 0.65 -12.87 -9.83
N ARG A 109 0.38 -14.19 -9.82
CA ARG A 109 -0.64 -14.78 -8.95
C ARG A 109 -0.33 -14.50 -7.48
N PHE A 110 0.91 -14.77 -7.05
CA PHE A 110 1.31 -14.52 -5.66
C PHE A 110 1.18 -13.05 -5.27
N TRP A 111 1.62 -12.14 -6.14
CA TRP A 111 1.50 -10.69 -5.95
C TRP A 111 0.03 -10.26 -5.88
N LEU A 112 -0.83 -10.77 -6.77
CA LEU A 112 -2.25 -10.47 -6.80
C LEU A 112 -2.95 -10.92 -5.51
N TYR A 113 -2.71 -12.17 -5.08
CA TYR A 113 -3.27 -12.68 -3.83
C TYR A 113 -2.80 -11.88 -2.61
N SER A 114 -1.52 -11.53 -2.55
CA SER A 114 -0.95 -10.75 -1.45
C SER A 114 -1.52 -9.33 -1.42
N ASN A 115 -1.65 -8.65 -2.57
CA ASN A 115 -2.27 -7.33 -2.66
C ASN A 115 -3.75 -7.36 -2.30
N LEU A 116 -4.48 -8.38 -2.75
CA LEU A 116 -5.88 -8.56 -2.41
C LEU A 116 -6.05 -8.75 -0.88
N ALA A 117 -5.20 -9.57 -0.27
CA ALA A 117 -5.19 -9.74 1.19
C ALA A 117 -4.91 -8.42 1.92
N ILE A 118 -3.92 -7.63 1.47
CA ILE A 118 -3.61 -6.32 2.05
C ILE A 118 -4.81 -5.37 1.93
N ILE A 119 -5.47 -5.31 0.77
CA ILE A 119 -6.66 -4.47 0.54
C ILE A 119 -7.79 -4.87 1.50
N VAL A 120 -8.06 -6.16 1.66
CA VAL A 120 -9.07 -6.65 2.60
C VAL A 120 -8.75 -6.22 4.04
N ILE A 121 -7.48 -6.34 4.46
CA ILE A 121 -7.02 -5.90 5.79
C ILE A 121 -7.26 -4.39 5.98
N VAL A 122 -6.90 -3.57 4.98
CA VAL A 122 -7.09 -2.11 5.04
C VAL A 122 -8.58 -1.76 5.19
N VAL A 123 -9.46 -2.43 4.47
CA VAL A 123 -10.91 -2.23 4.55
C VAL A 123 -11.44 -2.60 5.94
N VAL A 124 -11.04 -3.75 6.47
CA VAL A 124 -11.44 -4.19 7.82
C VAL A 124 -10.97 -3.19 8.87
N LEU A 125 -9.71 -2.75 8.82
CA LEU A 125 -9.17 -1.76 9.75
C LEU A 125 -9.92 -0.42 9.67
N HIS A 126 -10.26 0.05 8.47
CA HIS A 126 -11.06 1.27 8.29
C HIS A 126 -12.46 1.13 8.90
N ILE A 127 -13.13 -0.01 8.69
CA ILE A 127 -14.44 -0.27 9.29
C ILE A 127 -14.34 -0.24 10.81
N LEU A 128 -13.30 -0.86 11.39
CA LEU A 128 -13.08 -0.84 12.84
C LEU A 128 -12.88 0.59 13.36
N VAL A 129 -12.01 1.38 12.71
CA VAL A 129 -11.81 2.80 13.05
C VAL A 129 -13.12 3.57 13.00
N TRP A 130 -13.89 3.42 11.93
CA TRP A 130 -15.19 4.08 11.77
C TRP A 130 -16.17 3.69 12.88
N MET A 131 -16.26 2.40 13.20
CA MET A 131 -17.15 1.89 14.27
C MET A 131 -16.77 2.44 15.63
N ILE A 132 -15.47 2.55 15.94
CA ILE A 132 -15.00 3.09 17.22
C ILE A 132 -15.25 4.61 17.28
N LEU A 133 -14.98 5.34 16.20
CA LEU A 133 -15.27 6.77 16.11
C LEU A 133 -16.76 7.04 16.30
N LYS A 134 -17.63 6.24 15.69
CA LYS A 134 -19.09 6.36 15.86
C LYS A 134 -19.51 6.12 17.32
N LYS A 135 -18.97 5.08 17.97
CA LYS A 135 -19.24 4.80 19.39
C LYS A 135 -18.77 5.94 20.30
N LYS A 136 -17.57 6.48 20.06
CA LYS A 136 -17.01 7.61 20.83
C LYS A 136 -17.79 8.91 20.59
N GLY A 137 -18.23 9.15 19.35
CA GLY A 137 -19.09 10.29 19.02
C GLY A 137 -20.42 10.25 19.77
N GLN A 138 -21.05 9.07 19.87
CA GLN A 138 -22.30 8.92 20.65
C GLN A 138 -22.09 9.11 22.16
N GLN A 139 -20.97 8.64 22.71
CA GLN A 139 -20.62 8.88 24.13
C GLN A 139 -20.41 10.37 24.42
N GLY A 140 -19.80 11.13 23.50
CA GLY A 140 -19.63 12.58 23.66
C GLY A 140 -20.95 13.36 23.58
N VAL A 141 -21.93 12.87 22.79
CA VAL A 141 -23.27 13.45 22.71
C VAL A 141 -24.10 13.12 23.96
N GLU A 142 -23.99 11.91 24.51
CA GLU A 142 -24.67 11.53 25.77
C GLU A 142 -24.13 12.32 26.98
N SER A 143 -22.85 12.71 26.97
CA SER A 143 -22.27 13.65 27.96
C SER A 143 -22.70 15.12 27.77
N TYR A 144 -23.38 15.46 26.68
CA TYR A 144 -24.02 16.76 26.43
C TYR A 144 -25.55 16.58 26.46
N SER A 145 -26.07 15.89 27.49
CA SER A 145 -27.51 15.83 27.74
C SER A 145 -27.90 16.89 28.79
N PRO A 146 -28.95 17.69 28.54
CA PRO A 146 -29.25 18.95 29.24
C PRO A 146 -29.94 18.74 30.59
N GLU A 147 -29.20 18.83 31.70
CA GLU A 147 -29.76 19.06 33.04
C GLU A 147 -29.34 20.41 33.66
N ASP A 148 -28.80 21.33 32.84
CA ASP A 148 -28.42 22.68 33.25
C ASP A 148 -29.19 23.76 32.45
N ILE A 149 -30.52 23.80 32.57
CA ILE A 149 -31.37 24.98 32.30
C ILE A 149 -32.42 25.10 33.42
#